data_AF-A0A379ZTV0-F1
#
_entry.id   AF-A0A379ZTV0-F1
#
_cell.length_a   1.000
_cell.length_b   1.000
_cell.length_c   1.000
_cell.angle_alpha   90.00
_cell.angle_beta   90.00
_cell.angle_gamma   90.00
#
_symmetry.space_group_name_H-M   'P 1'
#
loop_
_entity.id
_entity.type
_entity.pdbx_description
1 polymer ?
#
loop_
_entity_poly.entity_id
_entity_poly.type
_entity_poly.pdbx_seq_one_letter_code
_entity_poly.pdbx_strand_id
1 'polypeptide(L)'
;MASIAPGKRQLIRLIKQSAPAAGQERAYRILVDEVPVKEPSSSAAPGGAEMGLKFQMRYSVPLFVSGKGIWTKQDSEKPRDYATASQPLLSYRLQQQSSERWLEVRNQGAVHARISKVTLQGRSLNPGLMGYVLPGSQMRFALPPAGGFSSGKLMATVNDNKQPVAIPSY
;
A
#
# COMPACT_ATOMS: atom_id res chain seq x y z
N MET A 1 5.64 -13.48 -22.04
CA MET A 1 5.71 -12.01 -21.96
C MET A 1 4.65 -11.46 -22.92
N ALA A 2 3.94 -10.40 -22.57
CA ALA A 2 2.92 -9.80 -23.42
C ALA A 2 3.44 -8.47 -23.97
N SER A 3 3.26 -8.21 -25.27
CA SER A 3 3.58 -6.92 -25.89
C SER A 3 2.32 -6.07 -25.95
N ILE A 4 2.43 -4.81 -25.53
CA ILE A 4 1.31 -3.86 -25.49
C ILE A 4 1.70 -2.69 -26.40
N ALA A 5 0.96 -2.51 -27.49
CA ALA A 5 1.20 -1.40 -28.40
C ALA A 5 0.85 -0.04 -27.76
N PRO A 6 1.43 1.08 -28.24
CA PRO A 6 1.14 2.41 -27.71
C PRO A 6 -0.37 2.72 -27.66
N GLY A 7 -0.83 3.25 -26.52
CA GLY A 7 -2.24 3.58 -26.29
C GLY A 7 -3.18 2.37 -26.16
N LYS A 8 -2.68 1.13 -26.24
CA LYS A 8 -3.49 -0.08 -26.05
C LYS A 8 -3.52 -0.52 -24.59
N ARG A 9 -4.49 -1.36 -24.28
CA ARG A 9 -4.72 -1.91 -22.94
C ARG A 9 -4.71 -3.43 -23.03
N GLN A 10 -4.09 -4.08 -22.06
CA GLN A 10 -4.11 -5.53 -21.89
C GLN A 10 -4.91 -5.88 -20.63
N LEU A 11 -5.88 -6.78 -20.77
CA LEU A 11 -6.55 -7.38 -19.62
C LEU A 11 -5.68 -8.51 -19.06
N ILE A 12 -5.46 -8.49 -17.75
CA ILE A 12 -4.79 -9.57 -17.02
C ILE A 12 -5.81 -10.21 -16.09
N ARG A 13 -5.98 -11.53 -16.19
CA ARG A 13 -6.82 -12.30 -15.27
C ARG A 13 -5.94 -13.01 -14.25
N LEU A 14 -6.19 -12.74 -12.97
CA LEU A 14 -5.54 -13.44 -11.86
C LEU A 14 -6.46 -14.53 -11.34
N ILE A 15 -5.93 -15.74 -11.20
CA ILE A 15 -6.68 -16.90 -10.71
C ILE A 15 -6.04 -17.34 -9.40
N LYS A 16 -6.84 -17.38 -8.33
CA LYS A 16 -6.39 -17.91 -7.04
C LYS A 16 -6.25 -19.43 -7.14
N GLN A 17 -5.06 -19.96 -6.85
CA GLN A 17 -4.82 -21.42 -6.85
C GLN A 17 -5.27 -22.08 -5.54
N SER A 18 -5.16 -21.36 -4.42
CA SER A 18 -5.67 -21.81 -3.11
C SER A 18 -6.45 -20.68 -2.44
N ALA A 19 -7.53 -21.04 -1.75
CA ALA A 19 -8.27 -20.09 -0.94
C ALA A 19 -7.52 -19.85 0.39
N PRO A 20 -7.46 -18.61 0.90
CA PRO A 20 -7.06 -18.36 2.28
C PRO A 20 -7.95 -19.15 3.25
N ALA A 21 -7.39 -19.51 4.40
CA ALA A 21 -8.16 -20.14 5.47
C ALA A 21 -9.31 -19.22 5.94
N ALA A 22 -10.36 -19.82 6.52
CA ALA A 22 -11.46 -19.05 7.07
C ALA A 22 -10.97 -18.06 8.14
N GLY A 23 -11.52 -16.86 8.15
CA GLY A 23 -11.13 -15.80 9.08
C GLY A 23 -9.76 -15.16 8.79
N GLN A 24 -9.08 -15.51 7.69
CA GLN A 24 -7.76 -14.97 7.36
C GLN A 24 -7.76 -14.18 6.05
N GLU A 25 -6.89 -13.19 5.97
CA GLU A 25 -6.54 -12.50 4.75
C GLU A 25 -5.11 -12.86 4.33
N ARG A 26 -4.88 -13.10 3.03
CA ARG A 26 -3.53 -13.23 2.46
C ARG A 26 -3.17 -12.00 1.65
N ALA A 27 -1.94 -11.53 1.83
CA ALA A 27 -1.38 -10.39 1.12
C ALA A 27 -0.36 -10.85 0.07
N TYR A 28 -0.45 -10.26 -1.10
CA TYR A 28 0.43 -10.47 -2.25
C TYR A 28 0.84 -9.12 -2.84
N ARG A 29 1.88 -9.12 -3.68
CA ARG A 29 2.19 -7.99 -4.55
C ARG A 29 2.27 -8.47 -5.99
N ILE A 30 1.59 -7.78 -6.88
CA ILE A 30 1.69 -7.98 -8.31
C ILE A 30 2.84 -7.10 -8.78
N LEU A 31 3.89 -7.73 -9.31
CA LEU A 31 5.01 -7.04 -9.93
C LEU A 31 4.78 -7.01 -11.44
N VAL A 32 4.83 -5.82 -12.03
CA VAL A 32 4.70 -5.61 -13.47
C VAL A 32 5.93 -4.90 -13.96
N ASP A 33 6.68 -5.56 -14.83
CA ASP A 33 7.89 -5.00 -15.42
C ASP A 33 7.64 -4.57 -16.85
N GLU A 34 7.99 -3.32 -17.14
CA GLU A 34 8.05 -2.78 -18.49
C GLU A 34 9.48 -2.93 -18.98
N VAL A 35 9.66 -3.77 -20.02
CA VAL A 35 10.95 -4.01 -20.65
C VAL A 35 10.97 -3.30 -21.99
N PRO A 36 11.91 -2.36 -22.23
CA PRO A 36 12.03 -1.70 -23.53
C PRO A 36 12.26 -2.71 -24.64
N VAL A 37 11.52 -2.57 -25.73
CA VAL A 37 11.79 -3.33 -26.95
C VAL A 37 12.96 -2.66 -27.66
N LYS A 38 13.97 -3.44 -28.06
CA LYS A 38 15.09 -2.93 -28.86
C LYS A 38 14.53 -2.51 -30.22
N GLU A 39 14.50 -1.21 -30.50
CA GLU A 39 14.26 -0.77 -31.88
C GLU A 39 15.39 -1.30 -32.77
N PRO A 40 15.09 -1.88 -33.95
CA PRO A 40 16.12 -2.17 -34.92
C PRO A 40 16.81 -0.85 -35.22
N SER A 41 18.12 -0.79 -34.97
CA SER A 41 18.95 0.40 -35.14
C SER A 41 18.53 1.16 -36.41
N SER A 42 17.92 2.34 -36.25
CA SER A 42 18.00 3.32 -37.32
C SER A 42 19.49 3.49 -37.59
N SER A 43 19.89 3.29 -38.83
CA SER A 43 21.24 3.53 -39.31
C SER A 43 21.68 4.95 -38.94
N ALA A 44 22.30 5.10 -37.77
CA ALA A 44 22.89 6.35 -37.35
C ALA A 44 24.12 6.59 -38.23
N ALA A 45 24.15 7.77 -38.87
CA ALA A 45 25.32 8.24 -39.58
C ALA A 45 26.54 8.26 -38.64
N PRO A 46 27.76 7.96 -39.14
CA PRO A 46 28.95 7.89 -38.31
C PRO A 46 29.26 9.29 -37.73
N GLY A 47 29.07 9.48 -36.41
CA GLY A 47 29.52 10.67 -35.70
C GLY A 47 28.61 11.24 -34.59
N GLY A 48 27.37 10.75 -34.44
CA GLY A 48 26.47 11.21 -33.36
C GLY A 48 26.38 10.19 -32.23
N ALA A 49 26.85 10.53 -31.02
CA ALA A 49 26.62 9.70 -29.85
C ALA A 49 25.12 9.66 -29.53
N GLU A 50 24.45 8.54 -29.77
CA GLU A 50 23.07 8.29 -29.30
C GLU A 50 23.08 8.12 -27.78
N MET A 51 23.06 9.23 -27.06
CA MET A 51 22.88 9.22 -25.60
C MET A 51 21.39 9.08 -25.28
N GLY A 52 20.79 7.94 -25.63
CA GLY A 52 19.40 7.61 -25.35
C GLY A 52 19.24 7.01 -23.95
N LEU A 53 18.61 7.74 -23.04
CA LEU A 53 18.26 7.24 -21.71
C LEU A 53 17.16 6.18 -21.84
N LYS A 54 17.47 4.93 -21.45
CA LYS A 54 16.51 3.81 -21.47
C LYS A 54 15.93 3.61 -20.08
N PHE A 55 14.62 3.81 -19.94
CA PHE A 55 13.91 3.58 -18.69
C PHE A 55 13.33 2.17 -18.66
N GLN A 56 13.56 1.45 -17.56
CA GLN A 56 12.87 0.22 -17.22
C GLN A 56 11.99 0.47 -15.99
N MET A 57 10.69 0.25 -16.11
CA MET A 57 9.74 0.51 -15.03
C MET A 57 9.32 -0.80 -14.36
N ARG A 58 9.31 -0.83 -13.02
CA ARG A 58 8.71 -1.92 -12.23
C ARG A 58 7.60 -1.35 -11.37
N TYR A 59 6.37 -1.73 -11.67
CA TYR A 59 5.21 -1.41 -10.84
C TYR A 59 4.97 -2.51 -9.81
N SER A 60 4.53 -2.12 -8.62
CA SER A 60 4.28 -3.05 -7.53
C SER A 60 2.94 -2.74 -6.86
N VAL A 61 1.92 -3.53 -7.21
CA VAL A 61 0.53 -3.31 -6.79
C VAL A 61 0.16 -4.26 -5.65
N PRO A 62 -0.36 -3.78 -4.50
CA PRO A 62 -0.80 -4.66 -3.43
C PRO A 62 -2.09 -5.40 -3.81
N LEU A 63 -2.15 -6.69 -3.47
CA LEU A 63 -3.32 -7.54 -3.66
C LEU A 63 -3.64 -8.24 -2.34
N PHE A 64 -4.87 -8.07 -1.87
CA PHE A 64 -5.36 -8.72 -0.65
C PHE A 64 -6.49 -9.68 -1.00
N VAL A 65 -6.38 -10.91 -0.51
CA VAL A 65 -7.34 -11.98 -0.78
C VAL A 65 -7.97 -12.40 0.54
N SER A 66 -9.28 -12.21 0.65
CA SER A 66 -10.06 -12.56 1.84
C SER A 66 -10.47 -14.04 1.82
N GLY A 67 -10.25 -14.72 2.93
CA GLY A 67 -10.82 -16.04 3.20
C GLY A 67 -12.30 -15.97 3.56
N LYS A 68 -12.95 -17.13 3.72
CA LYS A 68 -14.36 -17.21 4.14
C LYS A 68 -14.56 -16.44 5.45
N GLY A 69 -15.60 -15.61 5.51
CA GLY A 69 -15.95 -14.80 6.69
C GLY A 69 -15.22 -13.46 6.78
N ILE A 70 -14.19 -13.22 5.98
CA ILE A 70 -13.53 -11.92 5.88
C ILE A 70 -14.09 -11.15 4.68
N TRP A 71 -14.38 -9.88 4.90
CA TRP A 71 -14.69 -8.95 3.81
C TRP A 71 -14.39 -7.52 4.25
N THR A 72 -13.83 -6.71 3.35
CA THR A 72 -13.30 -5.37 3.67
C THR A 72 -13.88 -4.27 2.79
N LYS A 73 -14.56 -4.63 1.70
CA LYS A 73 -15.12 -3.69 0.73
C LYS A 73 -16.53 -4.09 0.36
N GLN A 74 -17.34 -3.07 0.05
CA GLN A 74 -18.67 -3.28 -0.46
C GLN A 74 -18.62 -3.98 -1.82
N ASP A 75 -19.37 -5.06 -1.96
CA ASP A 75 -19.54 -5.80 -3.20
C ASP A 75 -20.88 -5.38 -3.81
N SER A 76 -20.85 -4.83 -5.03
CA SER A 76 -22.06 -4.40 -5.73
C SER A 76 -22.96 -5.56 -6.12
N GLU A 77 -22.39 -6.76 -6.32
CA GLU A 77 -23.14 -7.97 -6.65
C GLU A 77 -23.70 -8.65 -5.39
N LYS A 78 -23.06 -8.41 -4.24
CA LYS A 78 -23.45 -8.98 -2.93
C LYS A 78 -23.46 -7.89 -1.85
N PRO A 79 -24.47 -6.99 -1.87
CA PRO A 79 -24.55 -5.93 -0.89
C PRO A 79 -24.62 -6.51 0.53
N ARG A 80 -23.77 -5.99 1.41
CA ARG A 80 -23.70 -6.31 2.83
C ARG A 80 -23.65 -5.00 3.61
N ASP A 81 -24.12 -5.02 4.84
CA ASP A 81 -23.98 -3.88 5.74
C ASP A 81 -22.51 -3.63 6.07
N TYR A 82 -21.96 -2.50 5.61
CA TYR A 82 -20.56 -2.11 5.84
C TYR A 82 -20.20 -2.02 7.33
N ALA A 83 -21.16 -1.81 8.22
CA ALA A 83 -20.92 -1.87 9.66
C ALA A 83 -20.42 -3.25 10.13
N THR A 84 -20.69 -4.30 9.37
CA THR A 84 -20.24 -5.68 9.65
C THR A 84 -18.97 -6.07 8.90
N ALA A 85 -18.33 -5.13 8.18
CA ALA A 85 -17.07 -5.36 7.50
C ALA A 85 -15.94 -5.62 8.50
N SER A 86 -15.05 -6.54 8.16
CA SER A 86 -13.84 -6.78 8.94
C SER A 86 -12.98 -5.52 8.94
N GLN A 87 -12.68 -5.00 10.12
CA GLN A 87 -11.86 -3.80 10.31
C GLN A 87 -10.47 -4.18 10.86
N PRO A 88 -9.40 -3.45 10.50
CA PRO A 88 -8.12 -3.59 11.18
C PRO A 88 -8.25 -3.10 12.63
N LEU A 89 -7.51 -3.72 13.54
CA LEU A 89 -7.44 -3.29 14.94
C LEU A 89 -6.07 -2.66 15.18
N LEU A 90 -6.03 -1.33 15.09
CA LEU A 90 -4.78 -0.58 15.10
C LEU A 90 -4.46 -0.02 16.47
N SER A 91 -3.18 -0.02 16.80
CA SER A 91 -2.61 0.76 17.91
C SER A 91 -1.25 1.31 17.49
N TYR A 92 -0.80 2.40 18.09
CA TYR A 92 0.47 3.02 17.75
C TYR A 92 1.38 3.29 18.95
N ARG A 93 2.67 3.45 18.68
CA ARG A 93 3.65 3.96 19.63
C ARG A 93 4.67 4.85 18.90
N LEU A 94 5.12 5.90 19.57
CA LEU A 94 6.27 6.69 19.11
C LEU A 94 7.53 6.13 19.75
N GLN A 95 8.55 5.88 18.95
CA GLN A 95 9.85 5.42 19.41
C GLN A 95 10.93 6.37 18.91
N GLN A 96 11.85 6.73 19.79
CA GLN A 96 13.07 7.44 19.40
C GLN A 96 14.25 6.52 19.66
N GLN A 97 15.01 6.25 18.61
CA GLN A 97 16.23 5.45 18.70
C GLN A 97 17.36 6.29 18.09
N SER A 98 18.30 6.70 18.93
CA SER A 98 19.36 7.65 18.55
C SER A 98 18.76 8.96 18.00
N SER A 99 19.14 9.36 16.79
CA SER A 99 18.63 10.54 16.07
C SER A 99 17.37 10.25 15.25
N GLU A 100 16.92 9.00 15.16
CA GLU A 100 15.77 8.62 14.34
C GLU A 100 14.49 8.53 15.18
N ARG A 101 13.41 9.09 14.61
CA ARG A 101 12.06 9.05 15.17
C ARG A 101 11.22 8.11 14.35
N TRP A 102 10.50 7.22 15.03
CA TRP A 102 9.69 6.18 14.42
C TRP A 102 8.26 6.25 14.93
N LEU A 103 7.32 6.12 14.00
CA LEU A 103 5.95 5.74 14.29
C LEU A 103 5.82 4.24 14.09
N GLU A 104 5.68 3.49 15.19
CA GLU A 104 5.32 2.08 15.14
C GLU A 104 3.80 1.95 15.15
N VAL A 105 3.25 1.20 14.20
CA VAL A 105 1.83 0.87 14.14
C VAL A 105 1.69 -0.64 14.15
N ARG A 106 0.88 -1.13 15.07
CA ARG A 106 0.53 -2.52 15.22
C ARG A 106 -0.88 -2.75 14.72
N ASN A 107 -1.11 -3.87 14.04
CA ASN A 107 -2.41 -4.32 13.62
C ASN A 107 -2.69 -5.70 14.21
N GLN A 108 -3.58 -5.76 15.20
CA GLN A 108 -4.03 -7.01 15.82
C GLN A 108 -5.30 -7.56 15.15
N GLY A 109 -5.81 -6.88 14.11
CA GLY A 109 -7.00 -7.28 13.37
C GLY A 109 -6.72 -8.38 12.35
N ALA A 110 -7.80 -8.94 11.80
CA ALA A 110 -7.76 -10.02 10.82
C ALA A 110 -7.51 -9.56 9.37
N VAL A 111 -7.48 -8.24 9.12
CA VAL A 111 -7.36 -7.64 7.79
C VAL A 111 -6.29 -6.55 7.79
N HIS A 112 -5.69 -6.30 6.62
CA HIS A 112 -4.70 -5.24 6.45
C HIS A 112 -5.28 -3.85 6.76
N ALA A 113 -4.39 -2.93 7.09
CA ALA A 113 -4.67 -1.50 7.14
C ALA A 113 -3.83 -0.77 6.10
N ARG A 114 -4.49 -0.03 5.20
CA ARG A 114 -3.89 0.99 4.33
C ARG A 114 -3.97 2.33 5.03
N ILE A 115 -2.84 2.84 5.50
CA ILE A 115 -2.74 4.06 6.32
C ILE A 115 -2.31 5.23 5.45
N SER A 116 -3.06 6.32 5.49
CA SER A 116 -2.78 7.55 4.74
C SER A 116 -3.24 8.80 5.51
N LYS A 117 -2.80 9.99 5.08
CA LYS A 117 -3.21 11.29 5.67
C LYS A 117 -3.06 11.28 7.20
N VAL A 118 -1.86 10.94 7.67
CA VAL A 118 -1.55 10.75 9.08
C VAL A 118 -1.29 12.11 9.71
N THR A 119 -1.98 12.38 10.82
CA THR A 119 -1.76 13.56 11.65
C THR A 119 -1.56 13.17 13.11
N LEU A 120 -0.73 13.93 13.81
CA LEU A 120 -0.48 13.78 15.25
C LEU A 120 -0.76 15.11 15.93
N GLN A 121 -1.71 15.13 16.87
CA GLN A 121 -2.16 16.37 17.53
C GLN A 121 -2.58 17.46 16.52
N GLY A 122 -3.19 17.06 15.39
CA GLY A 122 -3.60 17.96 14.30
C GLY A 122 -2.48 18.40 13.35
N ARG A 123 -1.21 18.07 13.64
CA ARG A 123 -0.08 18.35 12.74
C ARG A 123 0.09 17.22 11.72
N SER A 124 0.23 17.56 10.45
CA SER A 124 0.46 16.58 9.39
C SER A 124 1.81 15.88 9.55
N LEU A 125 1.80 14.56 9.65
CA LEU A 125 3.00 13.72 9.60
C LEU A 125 3.24 13.19 8.18
N ASN A 126 2.17 12.80 7.49
CA ASN A 126 2.22 12.36 6.10
C ASN A 126 0.88 12.67 5.41
N PRO A 127 0.83 13.57 4.41
CA PRO A 127 -0.41 13.93 3.73
C PRO A 127 -0.88 12.89 2.70
N GLY A 128 -0.05 11.92 2.34
CA GLY A 128 -0.29 10.89 1.34
C GLY A 128 -0.42 9.49 1.93
N LEU A 129 -0.07 8.48 1.14
CA LEU A 129 0.05 7.10 1.60
C LEU A 129 1.27 6.98 2.53
N MET A 130 1.04 6.54 3.76
CA MET A 130 2.13 6.19 4.69
C MET A 130 2.59 4.74 4.46
N GLY A 131 1.63 3.82 4.29
CA GLY A 131 1.93 2.43 3.99
C GLY A 131 0.83 1.47 4.41
N TYR A 132 1.22 0.21 4.58
CA TYR A 132 0.32 -0.89 4.93
C TYR A 132 0.79 -1.59 6.20
N VAL A 133 -0.14 -2.02 7.05
CA VAL A 133 0.13 -2.86 8.22
C VAL A 133 -0.70 -4.13 8.09
N LEU A 134 -0.03 -5.27 7.93
CA LEU A 134 -0.67 -6.57 7.70
C LEU A 134 -1.35 -7.12 8.97
N PRO A 135 -2.30 -8.06 8.82
CA PRO A 135 -2.91 -8.75 9.97
C PRO A 135 -1.86 -9.33 10.92
N GLY A 136 -2.10 -9.18 12.23
CA GLY A 136 -1.20 -9.70 13.29
C GLY A 136 0.23 -9.14 13.26
N SER A 137 0.49 -8.08 12.51
CA SER A 137 1.84 -7.58 12.24
C SER A 137 2.03 -6.16 12.79
N GLN A 138 3.29 -5.71 12.81
CA GLN A 138 3.66 -4.33 13.12
C GLN A 138 4.55 -3.75 12.03
N MET A 139 4.45 -2.45 11.80
CA MET A 139 5.26 -1.71 10.84
C MET A 139 5.81 -0.45 11.51
N ARG A 140 7.04 -0.09 11.16
CA ARG A 140 7.68 1.16 11.62
C ARG A 140 7.84 2.10 10.43
N PHE A 141 7.44 3.35 10.62
CA PHE A 141 7.57 4.42 9.65
C PHE A 141 8.54 5.47 10.19
N ALA A 142 9.58 5.78 9.43
CA ALA A 142 10.49 6.86 9.76
C ALA A 142 9.71 8.19 9.73
N LEU A 143 9.89 9.01 10.76
CA LEU A 143 9.32 10.34 10.85
C LEU A 143 10.39 11.38 10.55
N PRO A 144 10.01 12.53 9.95
CA PRO A 144 10.93 13.65 9.81
C PRO A 144 11.50 14.08 11.17
N PRO A 145 12.78 14.50 11.23
CA PRO A 145 13.39 14.97 12.48
C PRO A 145 12.78 16.28 12.97
N ALA A 146 12.20 17.08 12.07
CA ALA A 146 11.50 18.32 12.40
C ALA A 146 10.02 18.04 12.72
N GLY A 147 9.50 18.71 13.76
CA GLY A 147 8.11 18.57 14.21
C GLY A 147 7.99 18.10 15.67
N GLY A 148 6.79 18.25 16.22
CA GLY A 148 6.47 17.80 17.57
C GLY A 148 6.51 16.27 17.66
N PHE A 149 7.26 15.76 18.63
CA PHE A 149 7.42 14.32 18.88
C PHE A 149 6.96 14.00 20.30
N SER A 150 5.66 14.15 20.53
CA SER A 150 5.00 13.78 21.78
C SER A 150 3.82 12.87 21.49
N SER A 151 3.57 11.92 22.38
CA SER A 151 2.37 11.09 22.31
C SER A 151 1.11 11.97 22.33
N GLY A 152 0.09 11.58 21.58
CA GLY A 152 -1.15 12.34 21.53
C GLY A 152 -2.21 11.68 20.66
N LYS A 153 -3.17 12.48 20.17
CA LYS A 153 -4.19 11.98 19.26
C LYS A 153 -3.57 11.74 17.87
N LEU A 154 -3.35 10.48 17.52
CA LEU A 154 -2.97 10.07 16.18
C LEU A 154 -4.24 9.82 15.36
N MET A 155 -4.39 10.52 14.23
CA MET A 155 -5.49 10.34 13.31
C MET A 155 -4.97 9.91 11.94
N ALA A 156 -5.66 9.01 11.26
CA ALA A 156 -5.31 8.61 9.90
C ALA A 156 -6.55 8.21 9.09
N THR A 157 -6.48 8.32 7.77
CA THR A 157 -7.42 7.65 6.87
C THR A 157 -6.99 6.19 6.71
N VAL A 158 -7.89 5.25 7.05
CA VAL A 158 -7.64 3.81 7.02
C VAL A 158 -8.60 3.13 6.03
N ASN A 159 -8.08 2.27 5.14
CA ASN A 159 -8.86 1.43 4.20
C ASN A 159 -9.96 2.18 3.42
N ASP A 160 -9.73 3.44 3.09
CA ASP A 160 -10.66 4.34 2.37
C ASP A 160 -11.90 4.76 3.17
N ASN A 161 -11.85 4.66 4.51
CA ASN A 161 -12.86 5.24 5.39
C ASN A 161 -13.08 6.72 5.07
N LYS A 162 -14.35 7.13 4.96
CA LYS A 162 -14.74 8.52 4.63
C LYS A 162 -14.17 9.55 5.60
N GLN A 163 -14.07 9.17 6.87
CA GLN A 163 -13.55 10.02 7.94
C GLN A 163 -12.26 9.42 8.51
N PRO A 164 -11.29 10.27 8.89
CA PRO A 164 -10.12 9.81 9.63
C PRO A 164 -10.53 9.12 10.94
N VAL A 165 -9.82 8.05 11.28
CA VAL A 165 -10.01 7.32 12.53
C VAL A 165 -8.90 7.66 13.52
N ALA A 166 -9.24 7.68 14.80
CA ALA A 166 -8.25 7.76 15.87
C ALA A 166 -7.59 6.39 16.04
N ILE A 167 -6.25 6.38 16.09
CA ILE A 167 -5.49 5.18 16.42
C ILE A 167 -5.00 5.35 17.87
N PRO A 168 -5.39 4.46 18.80
CA PRO A 168 -4.99 4.56 20.20
C PRO A 168 -3.51 4.24 20.39
N SER A 169 -2.89 4.86 21.40
CA SER A 169 -1.53 4.50 21.83
C SER A 169 -1.51 3.20 22.64
N TYR A 170 -0.38 2.49 22.65
CA TYR A 170 -0.13 1.31 23.50
C TYR A 170 1.30 1.27 24.06
#